data_AF-A0A257NG23-F1
#
_entry.id   AF-A0A257NG23-F1
#
_cell.length_a   1.000
_cell.length_b   1.000
_cell.length_c   1.000
_cell.angle_alpha   90.00
_cell.angle_beta   90.00
_cell.angle_gamma   90.00
#
_symmetry.space_group_name_H-M   'P 1'
#
loop_
_entity.id
_entity.type
_entity.pdbx_description
1 polymer ?
#
loop_
_entity_poly.entity_id
_entity_poly.type
_entity_poly.pdbx_seq_one_letter_code
_entity_poly.pdbx_strand_id
1 'polypeptide(L)'
;MRDFLSVVVLSALLFTGLFVSHSNAEPMQNSDESVEQQIRIKAEQGDAEAQNSLGVMYANGKGVAQDDKQAAFWFRKAAEQGYAEAQLILGLMYNEGQGDVVKDPNQAVAWFLKAAEQGLALAQYNLGVMYNRG
;
A
#
# COMPACT_ATOMS: atom_id res chain seq x y z
N MET A 1 -44.68 11.91 -30.18
CA MET A 1 -43.32 11.68 -29.63
C MET A 1 -42.42 11.49 -30.84
N ARG A 2 -41.72 12.51 -31.38
CA ARG A 2 -40.49 13.15 -30.85
C ARG A 2 -39.48 12.04 -30.46
N ASP A 3 -38.31 11.83 -31.08
CA ASP A 3 -37.37 12.80 -31.66
C ASP A 3 -36.27 12.13 -32.52
N PHE A 4 -35.82 12.87 -33.54
CA PHE A 4 -34.43 13.14 -33.95
C PHE A 4 -33.47 12.04 -34.45
N LEU A 5 -32.86 12.39 -35.60
CA LEU A 5 -31.52 11.99 -36.07
C LEU A 5 -31.45 10.59 -36.68
N SER A 6 -31.94 10.43 -37.91
CA SER A 6 -31.26 10.92 -39.12
C SER A 6 -29.80 10.47 -39.15
N VAL A 7 -29.51 9.46 -39.96
CA VAL A 7 -28.88 9.67 -41.27
C VAL A 7 -27.44 9.17 -41.18
N VAL A 8 -27.22 8.06 -41.89
CA VAL A 8 -25.99 7.74 -42.63
C VAL A 8 -24.93 6.98 -41.80
N VAL A 9 -24.87 5.65 -41.88
CA VAL A 9 -24.37 4.87 -43.04
C VAL A 9 -22.91 5.24 -43.29
N LEU A 10 -21.98 4.42 -42.80
CA LEU A 10 -21.14 3.58 -43.67
C LEU A 10 -20.14 4.38 -44.54
N SER A 11 -18.86 4.09 -44.32
CA SER A 11 -17.78 4.01 -45.33
C SER A 11 -17.41 5.27 -46.15
N ALA A 12 -16.17 5.75 -46.00
CA ALA A 12 -15.27 6.00 -47.13
C ALA A 12 -13.84 6.37 -46.67
N LEU A 13 -12.87 5.72 -47.30
CA LEU A 13 -11.44 6.04 -47.29
C LEU A 13 -11.16 7.41 -47.93
N LEU A 14 -10.12 8.09 -47.39
CA LEU A 14 -9.17 9.04 -48.03
C LEU A 14 -9.74 10.21 -48.87
N PHE A 15 -9.50 11.47 -48.47
CA PHE A 15 -8.75 12.48 -49.26
C PHE A 15 -8.74 13.88 -48.56
N THR A 16 -7.55 14.48 -48.47
CA THR A 16 -7.22 15.92 -48.44
C THR A 16 -7.95 16.91 -47.50
N GLY A 17 -7.13 17.57 -46.68
CA GLY A 17 -7.09 19.04 -46.67
C GLY A 17 -7.91 19.76 -45.60
N LEU A 18 -7.17 20.38 -44.68
CA LEU A 18 -7.50 21.64 -44.00
C LEU A 18 -8.48 21.61 -42.81
N PHE A 19 -7.88 21.62 -41.62
CA PHE A 19 -8.23 22.43 -40.45
C PHE A 19 -9.70 22.42 -39.97
N VAL A 20 -10.01 21.48 -39.07
CA VAL A 20 -10.89 21.75 -37.93
C VAL A 20 -10.26 21.11 -36.69
N SER A 21 -9.96 21.95 -35.70
CA SER A 21 -9.58 21.63 -34.33
C SER A 21 -10.44 20.50 -33.76
N HIS A 22 -9.96 19.27 -33.87
CA HIS A 22 -10.45 18.16 -33.07
C HIS A 22 -9.48 18.01 -31.91
N SER A 23 -10.00 18.23 -30.71
CA SER A 23 -9.45 17.72 -29.47
C SER A 23 -9.28 16.20 -29.61
N ASN A 24 -8.14 15.79 -30.15
CA ASN A 24 -7.61 14.48 -29.91
C ASN A 24 -7.16 14.49 -28.45
N ALA A 25 -8.06 14.13 -27.54
CA ALA A 25 -7.62 13.60 -26.27
C ALA A 25 -6.87 12.31 -26.62
N GLU A 26 -5.55 12.42 -26.76
CA GLU A 26 -4.67 11.27 -26.68
C GLU A 26 -5.06 10.48 -25.42
N PRO A 27 -5.12 9.14 -25.45
CA PRO A 27 -5.29 8.40 -24.22
C PRO A 27 -4.09 8.77 -23.33
N MET A 28 -4.35 9.52 -22.26
CA MET A 28 -3.36 9.88 -21.26
C MET A 28 -2.84 8.60 -20.61
N GLN A 29 -1.83 8.01 -21.23
CA GLN A 29 -0.87 7.18 -20.53
C GLN A 29 -0.06 8.13 -19.66
N ASN A 30 -0.58 8.39 -18.46
CA ASN A 30 0.06 9.24 -17.48
C ASN A 30 1.31 8.50 -16.94
N SER A 31 2.46 8.81 -17.53
CA SER A 31 3.78 8.34 -17.08
C SER A 31 4.23 8.98 -15.75
N ASP A 32 3.38 9.79 -15.11
CA ASP A 32 3.69 10.57 -13.91
C ASP A 32 2.73 10.27 -12.73
N GLU A 33 2.22 9.05 -12.57
CA GLU A 33 1.68 8.67 -11.25
C GLU A 33 2.83 8.68 -10.24
N SER A 34 2.79 9.58 -9.26
CA SER A 34 3.84 9.66 -8.25
C SER A 34 4.02 8.28 -7.59
N VAL A 35 5.27 7.91 -7.28
CA VAL A 35 5.59 6.61 -6.67
C VAL A 35 4.72 6.33 -5.43
N GLU A 36 4.34 7.39 -4.72
CA GLU A 36 3.45 7.37 -3.55
C GLU A 36 2.02 6.94 -3.91
N GLN A 37 1.47 7.45 -5.02
CA GLN A 37 0.15 7.04 -5.51
C GLN A 37 0.16 5.57 -5.94
N GLN A 38 1.22 5.13 -6.62
CA GLN A 38 1.35 3.72 -7.01
C GLN A 38 1.43 2.79 -5.80
N ILE A 39 2.18 3.17 -4.76
CA ILE A 39 2.23 2.42 -3.49
C ILE A 39 0.84 2.33 -2.86
N ARG A 40 0.09 3.44 -2.84
CA ARG A 40 -1.28 3.46 -2.30
C ARG A 40 -2.21 2.51 -3.06
N ILE A 41 -2.23 2.58 -4.39
CA ILE A 41 -3.06 1.73 -5.23
C ILE A 41 -2.73 0.24 -5.00
N LYS A 42 -1.44 -0.13 -4.99
CA LYS A 42 -1.02 -1.51 -4.74
C LYS A 42 -1.37 -1.99 -3.33
N ALA A 43 -1.18 -1.14 -2.32
CA ALA A 43 -1.52 -1.48 -0.94
C ALA A 43 -3.03 -1.73 -0.77
N GLU A 44 -3.86 -0.91 -1.43
CA GLU A 44 -5.31 -1.07 -1.49
C GLU A 44 -5.75 -2.33 -2.24
N GLN A 45 -4.98 -2.75 -3.26
CA GLN A 45 -5.17 -4.01 -3.99
C GLN A 45 -4.72 -5.25 -3.20
N GLY A 46 -4.11 -5.07 -2.03
CA GLY A 46 -3.73 -6.18 -1.16
C GLY A 46 -2.25 -6.55 -1.19
N ASP A 47 -1.41 -5.85 -1.95
CA ASP A 47 0.02 -6.17 -2.02
C ASP A 47 0.71 -5.93 -0.67
N ALA A 48 1.27 -6.99 -0.07
CA ALA A 48 1.80 -6.93 1.29
C ALA A 48 3.05 -6.04 1.42
N GLU A 49 3.91 -6.02 0.40
CA GLU A 49 5.10 -5.15 0.37
C GLU A 49 4.70 -3.67 0.27
N ALA A 50 3.71 -3.35 -0.57
CA ALA A 50 3.16 -2.01 -0.70
C ALA A 50 2.43 -1.57 0.58
N GLN A 51 1.69 -2.47 1.24
CA GLN A 51 1.10 -2.20 2.55
C GLN A 51 2.16 -1.89 3.61
N ASN A 52 3.24 -2.69 3.67
CA ASN A 52 4.36 -2.39 4.55
C ASN A 52 4.99 -1.02 4.24
N SER A 53 5.21 -0.73 2.96
CA SER A 53 5.77 0.55 2.50
C SER A 53 4.87 1.73 2.86
N LEU A 54 3.56 1.60 2.68
CA LEU A 54 2.59 2.61 3.06
C LEU A 54 2.55 2.81 4.58
N GLY A 55 2.68 1.73 5.36
CA GLY A 55 2.87 1.80 6.81
C GLY A 55 4.09 2.61 7.20
N VAL A 56 5.24 2.37 6.55
CA VAL A 56 6.48 3.14 6.75
C VAL A 56 6.31 4.62 6.37
N MET A 57 5.56 4.92 5.32
CA MET A 57 5.25 6.29 4.92
C MET A 57 4.46 7.03 6.00
N TYR A 58 3.41 6.40 6.54
CA TYR A 58 2.62 6.96 7.64
C TYR A 58 3.43 7.08 8.94
N ALA A 59 4.30 6.12 9.26
CA ALA A 59 5.13 6.19 10.47
C ALA A 59 6.16 7.34 10.42
N ASN A 60 6.66 7.68 9.23
CA ASN A 60 7.71 8.69 9.05
C ASN A 60 7.22 10.03 8.48
N GLY A 61 5.93 10.14 8.14
CA GLY A 61 5.38 11.33 7.47
C GLY A 61 5.98 11.60 6.08
N LYS A 62 6.34 10.55 5.34
CA LYS A 62 6.93 10.68 3.99
C LYS A 62 5.84 10.60 2.93
N GLY A 63 5.57 11.72 2.25
CA GLY A 63 4.52 11.81 1.21
C GLY A 63 3.08 11.87 1.76
N VAL A 64 2.93 11.64 3.07
CA VAL A 64 1.67 11.73 3.82
C VAL A 64 1.95 12.37 5.18
N ALA A 65 0.93 12.92 5.83
CA ALA A 65 1.07 13.33 7.23
C ALA A 65 1.41 12.11 8.10
N GLN A 66 2.32 12.29 9.06
CA GLN A 66 2.65 11.23 10.00
C GLN A 66 1.42 10.84 10.80
N ASP A 67 1.14 9.53 10.86
CA ASP A 67 0.01 8.95 11.58
C ASP A 67 0.34 7.51 11.98
N ASP A 68 0.75 7.32 13.23
CA ASP A 68 1.15 6.02 13.76
C ASP A 68 -0.01 5.01 13.79
N LYS A 69 -1.27 5.48 13.85
CA LYS A 69 -2.45 4.62 13.81
C LYS A 69 -2.68 4.07 12.41
N GLN A 70 -2.54 4.91 11.39
CA GLN A 70 -2.57 4.45 10.00
C GLN A 70 -1.40 3.52 9.71
N ALA A 71 -0.21 3.83 10.24
CA ALA A 71 0.95 2.94 10.13
C ALA A 71 0.65 1.55 10.70
N ALA A 72 0.15 1.47 11.94
CA ALA A 72 -0.23 0.22 12.59
C ALA A 72 -1.29 -0.57 11.81
N PHE A 73 -2.28 0.13 11.23
CA PHE A 73 -3.28 -0.50 10.37
C PHE A 73 -2.66 -1.19 9.15
N TRP A 74 -1.76 -0.51 8.43
CA TRP A 74 -1.13 -1.07 7.23
C TRP A 74 -0.13 -2.17 7.55
N PHE A 75 0.67 -2.01 8.61
CA PHE A 75 1.55 -3.09 9.07
C PHE A 75 0.77 -4.32 9.48
N ARG A 76 -0.39 -4.17 10.13
CA ARG A 76 -1.24 -5.32 10.48
C ARG A 76 -1.69 -6.09 9.25
N LYS A 77 -2.18 -5.40 8.21
CA LYS A 77 -2.58 -6.06 6.96
C LYS A 77 -1.41 -6.82 6.31
N ALA A 78 -0.23 -6.21 6.22
CA ALA A 78 0.94 -6.87 5.65
C ALA A 78 1.40 -8.07 6.51
N ALA A 79 1.38 -7.92 7.85
CA ALA A 79 1.79 -8.96 8.79
C ALA A 79 0.85 -10.18 8.76
N GLU A 80 -0.46 -9.96 8.63
CA GLU A 80 -1.48 -10.99 8.48
C GLU A 80 -1.31 -11.80 7.18
N GLN A 81 -0.71 -11.19 6.15
CA GLN A 81 -0.33 -11.87 4.90
C GLN A 81 1.00 -12.62 4.97
N GLY A 82 1.72 -12.54 6.09
CA GLY A 82 2.99 -13.24 6.26
C GLY A 82 4.24 -12.37 6.05
N TYR A 83 4.11 -11.07 5.72
CA TYR A 83 5.27 -10.24 5.42
C TYR A 83 6.16 -10.04 6.67
N ALA A 84 7.37 -10.61 6.66
CA ALA A 84 8.21 -10.78 7.85
C ALA A 84 8.57 -9.45 8.52
N GLU A 85 8.95 -8.42 7.76
CA GLU A 85 9.27 -7.10 8.29
C GLU A 85 8.05 -6.46 8.96
N ALA A 86 6.86 -6.62 8.38
CA ALA A 86 5.64 -6.09 8.97
C ALA A 86 5.26 -6.83 10.26
N GLN A 87 5.49 -8.15 10.33
CA GLN A 87 5.33 -8.93 11.56
C GLN A 87 6.28 -8.47 12.66
N LEU A 88 7.56 -8.20 12.33
CA LEU A 88 8.51 -7.60 13.27
C LEU A 88 8.00 -6.24 13.77
N ILE A 89 7.60 -5.34 12.86
CA ILE A 89 7.14 -4.00 13.23
C ILE A 89 5.88 -4.06 14.11
N LEU A 90 4.91 -4.91 13.76
CA LEU A 90 3.71 -5.09 14.56
C LEU A 90 4.04 -5.67 15.95
N GLY A 91 5.00 -6.60 16.04
CA GLY A 91 5.51 -7.10 17.32
C GLY A 91 6.11 -5.99 18.18
N LEU A 92 6.89 -5.08 17.59
CA LEU A 92 7.44 -3.92 18.29
C LEU A 92 6.32 -2.97 18.75
N MET A 93 5.30 -2.72 17.92
CA MET A 93 4.15 -1.90 18.30
C MET A 93 3.38 -2.48 19.49
N TYR A 94 3.20 -3.80 19.55
CA TYR A 94 2.62 -4.47 20.74
C TYR A 94 3.54 -4.41 21.96
N ASN A 95 4.87 -4.44 21.78
CA ASN A 95 5.80 -4.34 22.90
C ASN A 95 5.82 -2.95 23.54
N GLU A 96 5.68 -1.89 22.73
CA GLU A 96 5.75 -0.50 23.18
C GLU A 96 4.37 0.14 23.40
N GLY A 97 3.30 -0.41 22.83
CA GLY A 97 1.95 0.16 22.88
C GLY A 97 1.79 1.38 21.97
N GLN A 98 2.18 1.26 20.70
CA GLN A 98 2.21 2.38 19.72
C GLN A 98 1.08 2.30 18.70
N GLY A 99 0.71 3.44 18.10
CA GLY A 99 -0.26 3.48 16.98
C GLY A 99 -1.65 2.94 17.34
N ASP A 100 -2.17 3.31 18.52
CA ASP A 100 -3.39 2.77 19.13
C ASP A 100 -3.37 1.25 19.42
N VAL A 101 -2.21 0.60 19.29
CA VAL A 101 -2.04 -0.79 19.73
C VAL A 101 -1.83 -0.79 21.25
N VAL A 102 -2.67 -1.54 21.97
CA VAL A 102 -2.49 -1.73 23.42
C VAL A 102 -1.26 -2.59 23.64
N LYS A 103 -0.39 -2.16 24.56
CA LYS A 103 0.81 -2.90 24.92
C LYS A 103 0.45 -4.32 25.39
N ASP A 104 0.96 -5.33 24.70
CA ASP A 104 0.74 -6.74 24.99
C ASP A 104 2.00 -7.55 24.63
N PRO A 105 2.85 -7.88 25.61
CA PRO A 105 4.06 -8.65 25.38
C PRO A 105 3.81 -10.05 24.80
N ASN A 106 2.65 -10.67 25.07
CA ASN A 106 2.33 -11.99 24.53
C ASN A 106 2.05 -11.90 23.03
N GLN A 107 1.32 -10.86 22.61
CA GLN A 107 1.13 -10.57 21.18
C GLN A 107 2.45 -10.22 20.50
N ALA A 108 3.32 -9.44 21.16
CA ALA A 108 4.65 -9.12 20.64
C ALA A 108 5.47 -10.40 20.36
N VAL A 109 5.55 -11.31 21.33
CA VAL A 109 6.22 -12.61 21.17
C VAL A 109 5.60 -13.40 20.02
N ALA A 110 4.27 -13.48 19.92
CA ALA A 110 3.60 -14.22 18.85
C ALA A 110 3.96 -13.69 17.45
N TRP A 111 4.02 -12.37 17.27
CA TRP A 111 4.44 -11.76 16.00
C TRP A 111 5.94 -11.91 15.72
N PHE A 112 6.78 -11.77 16.73
CA PHE A 112 8.22 -12.01 16.57
C PHE A 112 8.52 -13.46 16.23
N LEU A 113 7.81 -14.44 16.78
CA LEU A 113 7.97 -15.86 16.42
C LEU A 113 7.72 -16.08 14.94
N LYS A 114 6.60 -15.55 14.40
CA LYS A 114 6.30 -15.65 12.96
C LYS A 114 7.39 -15.03 12.08
N ALA A 115 7.92 -13.87 12.46
CA ALA A 115 9.00 -13.23 11.70
C ALA A 115 10.33 -14.00 11.84
N ALA A 116 10.61 -14.57 13.02
CA ALA A 116 11.82 -15.34 13.31
C ALA A 116 11.84 -16.69 12.60
N GLU A 117 10.69 -17.36 12.48
CA GLU A 117 10.50 -18.60 11.70
C GLU A 117 10.81 -18.41 10.22
N GLN A 118 10.66 -17.18 9.71
CA GLN A 118 11.06 -16.77 8.36
C GLN A 118 12.54 -16.38 8.24
N GLY A 119 13.32 -16.50 9.33
CA GLY A 119 14.75 -16.22 9.34
C GLY A 119 15.12 -14.76 9.62
N LEU A 120 14.17 -13.90 10.02
CA LEU A 120 14.47 -12.50 10.29
C LEU A 120 15.28 -12.36 11.59
N ALA A 121 16.58 -12.07 11.47
CA ALA A 121 17.52 -12.02 12.59
C ALA A 121 17.12 -11.01 13.67
N LEU A 122 16.54 -9.86 13.29
CA LEU A 122 16.05 -8.87 14.25
C LEU A 122 14.90 -9.42 15.10
N ALA A 123 14.02 -10.26 14.54
CA ALA A 123 12.94 -10.88 15.30
C ALA A 123 13.48 -11.93 16.28
N GLN A 124 14.44 -12.75 15.84
CA GLN A 124 15.14 -13.72 16.70
C GLN A 124 15.86 -13.02 17.87
N TYR A 125 16.53 -11.90 17.61
CA TYR A 125 17.16 -11.08 18.63
C TYR A 125 16.14 -10.56 19.65
N ASN A 126 15.03 -9.97 19.19
CA ASN A 126 13.99 -9.45 20.09
C ASN A 126 13.37 -10.55 20.96
N LEU A 127 13.13 -11.74 20.41
CA LEU A 127 12.71 -12.90 21.19
C LEU A 127 13.72 -13.28 22.27
N GLY A 128 15.01 -13.34 21.92
CA GLY A 128 16.08 -13.61 22.87
C GLY A 128 16.11 -12.59 24.02
N VAL A 129 15.92 -11.31 23.71
CA VAL A 129 15.82 -10.25 24.72
C VAL A 129 14.59 -10.43 25.61
N MET A 130 13.43 -10.77 25.04
CA MET A 130 12.20 -10.97 25.81
C MET A 130 12.29 -12.19 26.74
N TYR A 131 12.84 -13.32 26.27
CA TYR A 131 13.03 -14.51 27.11
C TYR A 131 14.09 -14.35 28.19
N ASN A 132 15.07 -13.47 28.01
CA ASN A 132 16.07 -13.19 29.05
C ASN A 132 15.50 -12.31 30.18
N ARG A 133 14.48 -11.50 29.89
CA ARG A 133 13.87 -10.54 30.83
C ARG A 133 12.68 -11.08 31.62
N GLY A 134 12.15 -12.25 31.26
CA GLY A 134 11.05 -12.93 31.97
C GLY A 134 11.57 -13.99 32.94
#